data_AF-A0A3R9RLY4-F1
#
_entry.id   AF-A0A3R9RLY4-F1
#
_cell.length_a   1.000
_cell.length_b   1.000
_cell.length_c   1.000
_cell.angle_alpha   90.00
_cell.angle_beta   90.00
_cell.angle_gamma   90.00
#
_symmetry.space_group_name_H-M   'P 1'
#
loop_
_entity.id
_entity.type
_entity.pdbx_description
1 polymer ?
#
loop_
_entity_poly.entity_id
_entity_poly.type
_entity_poly.pdbx_seq_one_letter_code
_entity_poly.pdbx_strand_id
1 'polypeptide(L)' 'MGLCNKAPDYYQQFYKMISLTIKIKTVHADLAGKPAGTYIVFVTVVKKDPKSNWLVTELGSGG' A
#
# COMPACT_ATOMS: atom_id res chain seq x y z
N MET A 1 5.42 -24.43 25.04
CA MET A 1 5.03 -24.41 23.62
C MET A 1 4.90 -22.96 23.20
N GLY A 2 5.82 -22.47 22.36
CA GLY A 2 5.94 -21.06 22.02
C GLY A 2 4.83 -20.60 21.07
N LEU A 3 4.19 -19.49 21.40
CA LEU A 3 3.23 -18.81 20.54
C LEU A 3 3.99 -18.22 19.34
N CYS A 4 4.08 -18.97 18.25
CA CYS A 4 4.52 -18.43 16.97
C CYS A 4 3.46 -17.45 16.49
N ASN A 5 3.78 -16.15 16.59
CA ASN A 5 3.14 -15.07 15.83
C ASN A 5 3.28 -15.35 14.33
N LYS A 6 2.46 -16.28 13.82
CA LYS A 6 2.26 -16.42 12.38
C LYS A 6 1.34 -15.27 11.99
N ALA A 7 1.86 -14.36 11.16
CA ALA A 7 1.00 -13.41 10.44
C ALA A 7 -0.18 -14.20 9.83
N PRO A 8 -1.41 -13.64 9.84
CA PRO A 8 -2.62 -14.33 9.41
C PRO A 8 -2.40 -15.09 8.10
N ASP A 9 -2.95 -16.30 7.96
CA ASP A 9 -2.65 -17.24 6.86
C ASP A 9 -2.74 -16.61 5.46
N TYR A 10 -3.61 -15.61 5.30
CA TYR A 10 -3.72 -14.80 4.08
C TYR A 10 -2.38 -14.17 3.64
N TYR A 11 -1.54 -13.70 4.57
CA TYR A 11 -0.26 -13.08 4.24
C TYR A 11 0.81 -14.11 3.85
N GLN A 12 0.67 -15.36 4.27
CA GLN A 12 1.65 -16.43 3.97
C GLN A 12 1.54 -16.98 2.55
N GLN A 13 0.48 -16.65 1.81
CA GLN A 13 0.35 -17.04 0.41
C GLN A 13 1.27 -16.26 -0.54
N PHE A 14 1.92 -15.19 -0.05
CA PHE A 14 2.80 -14.34 -0.85
C PHE A 14 4.25 -14.52 -0.46
N TYR A 15 5.12 -14.72 -1.46
CA TYR A 15 6.56 -14.69 -1.27
C TYR A 15 7.06 -13.36 -0.70
N LYS A 16 6.47 -12.24 -1.10
CA LYS A 16 6.82 -10.92 -0.58
C LYS A 16 5.63 -9.96 -0.61
N MET A 17 5.52 -9.12 0.41
CA MET A 17 4.58 -8.01 0.48
C MET A 17 5.33 -6.73 0.87
N ILE A 18 4.95 -5.62 0.24
CA ILE A 18 5.45 -4.28 0.57
C ILE A 18 4.25 -3.34 0.64
N SER A 19 4.09 -2.65 1.78
CA SER A 19 3.09 -1.60 1.95
C SER A 19 3.76 -0.25 2.09
N LEU A 20 3.27 0.73 1.36
CA LEU A 20 3.80 2.09 1.27
C LEU A 20 2.70 3.08 1.65
N THR A 21 3.03 4.01 2.54
CA THR A 21 2.21 5.19 2.83
C THR A 21 2.93 6.42 2.29
N ILE A 22 2.33 7.06 1.30
CA ILE A 22 2.88 8.24 0.62
C ILE A 22 2.08 9.46 1.05
N LYS A 23 2.73 10.41 1.72
CA LYS A 23 2.14 11.68 2.10
C LYS A 23 2.52 12.75 1.08
N ILE A 24 1.53 13.31 0.40
CA ILE A 24 1.70 14.34 -0.63
C ILE A 24 1.11 15.63 -0.07
N LYS A 25 1.95 16.67 0.07
CA LYS A 25 1.49 18.00 0.42
C LYS A 25 1.43 18.85 -0.84
N THR A 26 0.24 19.33 -1.16
CA THR A 26 0.02 20.32 -2.23
C THR A 26 -0.15 21.69 -1.59
N VAL A 27 0.47 22.70 -2.21
CA VAL A 27 0.42 24.09 -1.74
C VAL A 27 -0.53 24.96 -2.56
N HIS A 28 -0.94 24.47 -3.73
CA HIS A 28 -1.92 25.08 -4.62
C HIS A 28 -2.94 24.03 -5.06
N ALA A 29 -4.11 24.51 -5.49
CA ALA A 29 -5.11 23.65 -6.11
C ALA A 29 -4.56 23.05 -7.41
N ASP A 30 -4.95 21.82 -7.72
CA ASP A 30 -4.58 21.18 -8.99
C ASP A 30 -5.38 21.74 -10.18
N LEU A 31 -4.99 21.35 -11.39
CA LEU A 31 -5.68 21.75 -12.64
C LEU A 31 -7.14 21.27 -12.70
N ALA A 32 -7.50 20.23 -11.96
CA ALA A 32 -8.85 19.69 -11.87
C ALA A 32 -9.68 20.37 -10.75
N GLY A 33 -9.14 21.38 -10.07
CA GLY A 33 -9.81 22.14 -9.03
C GLY A 33 -9.79 21.47 -7.64
N LYS A 34 -8.99 20.42 -7.42
CA LYS A 34 -8.84 19.83 -6.09
C LYS A 34 -8.06 20.80 -5.19
N PRO A 35 -8.51 21.05 -3.96
CA PRO A 35 -7.91 22.07 -3.10
C PRO A 35 -6.46 21.74 -2.72
N ALA A 36 -5.70 22.77 -2.34
CA ALA A 36 -4.43 22.55 -1.66
C ALA A 36 -4.68 21.81 -0.34
N GLY A 37 -3.81 20.86 -0.01
CA GLY A 37 -4.05 19.96 1.11
C GLY A 37 -3.00 18.88 1.26
N THR A 38 -3.16 18.10 2.33
CA THR A 38 -2.38 16.89 2.56
C THR A 38 -3.18 15.71 2.06
N TYR A 39 -2.61 14.98 1.12
CA TYR A 39 -3.16 13.74 0.60
C TYR A 39 -2.31 12.59 1.11
N ILE A 40 -2.95 11.50 1.53
CA ILE A 40 -2.27 10.28 1.90
C ILE A 40 -2.69 9.20 0.91
N VAL A 41 -1.72 8.55 0.29
CA VAL A 41 -1.94 7.40 -0.60
C VAL A 41 -1.35 6.16 0.06
N PHE A 42 -2.14 5.10 0.10
CA PHE A 42 -1.72 3.79 0.58
C PHE A 42 -1.63 2.84 -0.62
N VAL A 43 -0.50 2.16 -0.74
CA VAL A 43 -0.27 1.18 -1.80
C VAL A 43 0.28 -0.09 -1.19
N THR A 44 -0.41 -1.21 -1.39
CA THR A 44 0.10 -2.55 -1.06
C THR A 44 0.41 -3.30 -2.34
N VAL A 45 1.67 -3.72 -2.51
CA VAL A 45 2.11 -4.59 -3.59
C VAL A 45 2.53 -5.95 -3.06
N VAL A 46 2.17 -7.00 -3.79
CA VAL A 46 2.48 -8.39 -3.45
C VAL A 46 3.18 -9.09 -4.59
N LYS A 47 3.98 -10.09 -4.24
CA LYS A 47 4.59 -11.04 -5.15
C LYS A 47 4.25 -12.45 -4.68
N LYS A 48 3.56 -13.22 -5.53
CA LYS A 48 3.13 -14.58 -5.17
C LYS A 48 4.32 -15.54 -5.06
N ASP A 49 5.24 -15.47 -6.01
CA ASP A 49 6.48 -16.24 -6.04
C ASP A 49 7.64 -15.40 -6.62
N PRO A 50 8.91 -15.84 -6.53
CA PRO A 50 10.05 -15.04 -6.98
C PRO A 50 10.05 -14.67 -8.47
N LYS A 51 9.32 -15.41 -9.32
CA LYS A 51 9.27 -15.22 -10.78
C LYS A 51 8.03 -14.43 -11.24
N SER A 52 6.98 -14.38 -10.43
CA SER A 52 5.76 -13.60 -10.69
C SER A 52 6.02 -12.10 -10.83
N ASN A 53 5.15 -11.38 -11.55
CA ASN A 53 5.14 -9.92 -11.53
C ASN A 53 4.61 -9.39 -10.20
N TRP A 54 4.91 -8.13 -9.89
CA TRP A 54 4.29 -7.43 -8.77
C TRP A 54 2.83 -7.13 -9.07
N LEU A 55 1.97 -7.36 -8.08
CA LEU A 55 0.54 -7.09 -8.16
C LEU A 55 0.17 -6.03 -7.13
N VAL A 56 -0.55 -5.01 -7.55
CA VAL A 56 -1.17 -4.05 -6.62
C VAL A 56 -2.45 -4.67 -6.09
N THR A 57 -2.59 -4.74 -4.77
CA THR A 57 -3.73 -5.39 -4.11
C THR A 57 -4.61 -4.41 -3.35
N GLU A 58 -4.05 -3.30 -2.90
CA GLU A 58 -4.79 -2.25 -2.22
C GLU A 58 -4.31 -0.89 -2.71
N LEU A 59 -5.26 -0.05 -3.09
CA LEU A 59 -5.07 1.36 -3.37
C LEU A 59 -6.12 2.13 -2.57
N GLY A 60 -5.65 3.01 -1.69
CA GLY A 60 -6.50 3.86 -0.87
C GLY A 60 -5.98 5.29 -0.86
N SER A 61 -6.89 6.24 -0.67
CA SER A 61 -6.53 7.65 -0.48
C SER A 61 -7.34 8.27 0.67
N GLY A 62 -6.69 9.11 1.47
CA GLY A 62 -7.32 9.97 2.47
C GLY A 62 -6.96 11.43 2.24
N GLY A 63 -7.88 12.34 2.61
CA GLY A 63 -7.72 13.79 2.58
C GLY A 63 -8.03 14.41 3.92
#